data_AF-A0A1H1H1P4-F1
#
_entry.id   AF-A0A1H1H1P4-F1
#
_cell.length_a   1.000
_cell.length_b   1.000
_cell.length_c   1.000
_cell.angle_alpha   90.00
_cell.angle_beta   90.00
_cell.angle_gamma   90.00
#
_symmetry.space_group_name_H-M   'P 1'
#
loop_
_entity.id
_entity.type
_entity.pdbx_description
1 polymer ?
#
loop_
_entity_poly.entity_id
_entity_poly.type
_entity_poly.pdbx_seq_one_letter_code
_entity_poly.pdbx_strand_id
1 'polypeptide(L)' 'MSSRNPDPEDHARAVRIAERRDLFDELLRVTGVAPEPAEITQPIAVIPRAEEQRSWLTAY' A
#
# COMPACT_ATOMS: atom_id res chain seq x y z
N MET A 1 24.19 -22.04 7.80
CA MET A 1 23.62 -20.67 7.82
C MET A 1 23.72 -20.12 6.41
N SER A 2 22.59 -20.06 5.69
CA SER A 2 22.60 -19.62 4.28
C SER A 2 22.50 -18.09 4.25
N SER A 3 23.59 -17.44 3.89
CA SER A 3 23.60 -16.03 3.51
C SER A 3 22.81 -15.93 2.20
N ARG A 4 21.51 -15.63 2.29
CA ARG A 4 20.76 -15.18 1.11
C ARG A 4 21.29 -13.78 0.79
N ASN A 5 22.05 -13.66 -0.29
CA ASN A 5 22.17 -12.36 -0.96
C ASN A 5 20.76 -11.78 -1.10
N PRO A 6 20.53 -10.52 -0.70
CA PRO A 6 19.21 -9.92 -0.83
C PRO A 6 18.79 -10.00 -2.29
N ASP A 7 17.63 -10.60 -2.53
CA ASP A 7 17.05 -10.64 -3.87
C ASP A 7 16.91 -9.19 -4.36
N PRO A 8 17.36 -8.84 -5.57
CA PRO A 8 17.10 -7.52 -6.15
C PRO A 8 15.63 -7.10 -6.04
N GLU A 9 14.69 -8.05 -6.08
CA GLU A 9 13.27 -7.77 -5.88
C GLU A 9 12.94 -7.36 -4.43
N ASP A 10 13.60 -7.93 -3.42
CA ASP A 10 13.41 -7.53 -2.02
C ASP A 10 13.85 -6.07 -1.82
N HIS A 11 14.95 -5.68 -2.45
CA HIS A 11 15.42 -4.29 -2.43
C HIS A 11 14.43 -3.34 -3.14
N ALA A 12 14.00 -3.68 -4.36
CA ALA A 12 13.02 -2.88 -5.10
C ALA A 12 11.66 -2.80 -4.38
N ARG A 13 11.25 -3.85 -3.68
CA ARG A 13 10.07 -3.85 -2.79
C ARG A 13 10.27 -2.92 -1.60
N ALA A 14 11.44 -2.96 -0.95
CA ALA A 14 11.74 -2.11 0.20
C ALA A 14 11.69 -0.62 -0.17
N VAL A 15 12.26 -0.24 -1.32
CA VAL A 15 12.19 1.14 -1.85
C VAL A 15 10.75 1.60 -2.03
N ARG A 16 9.91 0.80 -2.73
CA ARG A 16 8.49 1.12 -2.93
C ARG A 16 7.71 1.26 -1.61
N ILE A 17 8.03 0.44 -0.61
CA ILE A 17 7.40 0.52 0.71
C ILE A 17 7.79 1.80 1.43
N ALA A 18 9.07 2.21 1.35
CA ALA A 18 9.56 3.44 1.95
C ALA A 18 8.89 4.67 1.33
N GLU A 19 8.92 4.79 -0.01
CA GLU A 19 8.28 5.90 -0.73
C GLU A 19 6.78 6.02 -0.41
N ARG A 20 6.09 4.88 -0.32
CA ARG A 20 4.68 4.86 0.05
C ARG A 20 4.44 5.32 1.49
N ARG A 21 5.33 4.95 2.42
CA ARG A 21 5.23 5.40 3.82
C ARG A 21 5.41 6.90 3.91
N ASP A 22 6.42 7.45 3.26
CA ASP A 22 6.70 8.89 3.27
C ASP A 22 5.50 9.70 2.75
N LEU A 23 4.85 9.23 1.68
CA LEU A 23 3.62 9.84 1.16
C LEU A 23 2.49 9.83 2.19
N PHE A 24 2.27 8.70 2.86
CA PHE A 24 1.22 8.59 3.88
C PHE A 24 1.51 9.49 5.07
N ASP A 25 2.74 9.53 5.55
CA ASP A 25 3.15 10.37 6.67
C ASP A 25 2.93 11.85 6.36
N GLU A 26 3.22 12.28 5.13
CA GLU A 26 2.93 13.64 4.67
C GLU A 26 1.43 13.95 4.67
N LEU A 27 0.59 13.03 4.18
CA LEU A 27 -0.86 13.19 4.20
C LEU A 27 -1.41 13.29 5.63
N LEU A 28 -0.92 12.45 6.54
CA LEU A 28 -1.31 12.49 7.95
C LEU A 28 -0.89 13.81 8.62
N ARG A 29 0.33 14.27 8.32
CA ARG A 29 0.83 15.57 8.79
C ARG A 29 -0.03 16.73 8.31
N VAL A 30 -0.38 16.77 7.02
CA VAL A 30 -1.18 17.86 6.43
C VAL A 30 -2.62 17.84 6.96
N THR A 31 -3.20 16.66 7.14
CA THR A 31 -4.57 16.53 7.66
C THR A 31 -4.66 16.73 9.17
N GLY A 32 -3.53 16.69 9.89
CA GLY A 32 -3.49 16.81 11.35
C GLY A 32 -4.13 15.62 12.07
N VAL A 33 -4.34 14.50 11.36
CA VAL A 33 -4.99 13.31 11.87
C VAL A 33 -3.92 12.30 12.26
N ALA A 34 -3.95 11.83 13.51
CA ALA A 34 -3.21 10.66 13.96
C ALA A 34 -4.21 9.49 14.07
N PRO A 35 -4.37 8.66 13.02
CA PRO A 35 -5.30 7.55 13.08
C PRO A 35 -4.77 6.50 14.06
N GLU A 36 -5.62 6.07 14.98
CA GLU A 36 -5.31 4.92 15.83
C GLU A 36 -5.08 3.68 14.95
N PRO A 37 -4.07 2.84 15.26
CA PRO A 37 -3.83 1.61 14.52
C PRO A 37 -5.09 0.74 14.58
N ALA A 38 -5.70 0.48 13.42
CA ALA A 38 -6.85 -0.40 13.37
C ALA A 38 -6.42 -1.83 13.74
N GLU A 39 -6.97 -2.37 14.83
CA GLU A 39 -6.81 -3.78 15.17
C GLU A 39 -7.61 -4.62 14.16
N ILE A 40 -6.90 -5.41 13.36
CA ILE A 40 -7.52 -6.33 12.40
C ILE A 40 -8.00 -7.56 13.18
N THR A 41 -9.19 -7.47 13.76
CA THR A 41 -9.81 -8.56 14.53
C THR A 41 -10.57 -9.56 13.65
N GLN A 42 -10.77 -9.23 12.38
CA GLN A 42 -11.46 -10.06 11.39
C GLN A 42 -10.71 -10.02 10.05
N PRO A 43 -10.84 -11.06 9.20
CA PRO A 43 -10.23 -11.04 7.87
C PRO A 43 -10.67 -9.81 7.06
N ILE A 44 -9.71 -9.14 6.41
CA ILE A 44 -10.02 -8.08 5.45
C ILE A 44 -10.78 -8.71 4.28
N ALA A 45 -11.98 -8.19 4.00
CA ALA A 45 -12.78 -8.65 2.88
C ALA A 45 -12.01 -8.45 1.56
N VAL A 46 -11.66 -9.56 0.91
CA VAL A 46 -11.12 -9.52 -0.44
C VAL A 46 -12.31 -9.30 -1.37
N ILE A 47 -12.46 -8.09 -1.89
CA ILE A 47 -13.47 -7.81 -2.92
C ILE A 47 -12.94 -8.42 -4.23
N PRO A 48 -13.56 -9.49 -4.77
CA PRO A 48 -13.16 -10.00 -6.07
C PRO A 48 -13.36 -8.88 -7.09
N ARG A 49 -12.43 -8.74 -8.03
CA ARG A 49 -12.52 -7.76 -9.11
C ARG A 49 -13.74 -8.14 -9.96
N ALA A 50 -14.89 -7.52 -9.68
CA ALA A 50 -16.03 -7.58 -10.58
C ALA A 50 -15.58 -7.01 -11.93
N GLU A 51 -15.92 -7.71 -13.01
CA GLU A 51 -15.63 -7.27 -14.37
C GLU A 51 -16.07 -5.81 -14.55
N GLU A 52 -15.14 -5.01 -15.09
CA GLU A 52 -15.34 -3.65 -15.60
C GLU A 52 -15.91 -2.60 -14.61
N GLN A 53 -15.05 -2.09 -13.73
CA GLN A 53 -15.17 -0.68 -13.36
C GLN A 53 -14.96 0.14 -14.63
N ARG A 54 -16.03 0.76 -15.14
CA ARG A 54 -15.94 1.73 -16.23
C ARG A 54 -14.95 2.81 -15.82
N SER A 55 -13.83 2.81 -16.52
CA SER A 55 -12.77 3.79 -16.37
C SER A 55 -13.34 5.18 -16.52
N TRP A 56 -13.15 6.03 -15.50
CA TRP A 56 -13.52 7.45 -15.56
C TRP A 56 -12.66 8.21 -16.58
N LEU A 57 -11.56 7.60 -17.04
CA LEU A 57 -10.66 8.10 -18.08
C LEU A 57 -11.13 7.74 -19.50
N THR A 58 -12.17 6.93 -19.67
CA THR A 58 -12.70 6.55 -20.99
C THR A 58 -14.04 7.22 -21.27
N ALA A 59 -14.15 8.50 -20.94
CA ALA A 59 -15.16 9.38 -21.48
C ALA A 59 -14.50 10.22 -22.59
N TYR A 60 -14.41 9.67 -23.80
CA TYR A 60 -14.55 10.35 -25.10
C TYR A 60 -14.26 9.36 -26.24
#